data_AF-A0AAD6CXB4-F1
#
_entry.id   AF-A0AAD6CXB4-F1
#
_cell.length_a   1.000
_cell.length_b   1.000
_cell.length_c   1.000
_cell.angle_alpha   90.00
_cell.angle_beta   90.00
_cell.angle_gamma   90.00
#
_symmetry.space_group_name_H-M   'P 1'
#
loop_
_entity.id
_entity.type
_entity.pdbx_description
1 polymer ?
#
loop_
_entity_poly.entity_id
_entity_poly.type
_entity_poly.pdbx_seq_one_letter_code
_entity_poly.pdbx_strand_id
1 'polypeptide(L)'
;MTMKRTALPKYNKPQGTTPNTPSRPSTQLPQCKSIPSRVEQRGNSQFQSLTRWLLHNQIYLSFNLIAVLFFIHSCLPKVRPYTSMFFSLSHHNPSTGNYGAGSGDLFFLALCVILFTGLRACFMEYLLGPLAKHWGVVKKKELTRFSEQAWLLCYYSIFWTLGVYIYCTSDYFLAPREMFTSWPTRELPGITKTYILGQCAFWLQQVIVINIEERRKDHWQMLAHHVVTILLIYTSYTLHLTTVANLVLVLMDVVDIFFPIAKCLKYLGFTTLRDIMFGVFMFSWFVARHVFYILNLYHIWKYMPETINPGCYYKSQDALIIGPTPLPERGWSHMLEAFSNPSGTICYSDGIRWGFLGALGFLQVLTISWFLLIVQVAIRVFKGIGADDIRSEDEDEDELDHGHGSVNPEAWKCSANVRGNATSSGVGLPGSWDRKESLGRIGCVKH
;
A
#
# COMPACT_ATOMS: atom_id res chain seq x y z
N MET A 1 -104.36 31.04 -19.57
CA MET A 1 -102.92 31.33 -19.37
C MET A 1 -102.13 30.19 -20.01
N THR A 2 -101.40 30.39 -21.12
CA THR A 2 -99.97 30.83 -21.21
C THR A 2 -99.01 29.87 -20.46
N MET A 3 -97.95 29.27 -21.05
CA MET A 3 -97.31 29.49 -22.37
C MET A 3 -96.68 28.22 -23.03
N LYS A 4 -96.31 28.37 -24.32
CA LYS A 4 -95.59 27.47 -25.28
C LYS A 4 -94.12 27.20 -24.84
N ARG A 5 -93.26 26.30 -25.38
CA ARG A 5 -93.18 25.20 -26.43
C ARG A 5 -91.87 24.37 -26.10
N THR A 6 -91.15 23.51 -26.87
CA THR A 6 -91.08 23.12 -28.32
C THR A 6 -90.38 21.74 -28.55
N ALA A 7 -90.89 20.92 -29.49
CA ALA A 7 -90.18 20.01 -30.45
C ALA A 7 -89.25 18.82 -30.01
N LEU A 8 -88.90 17.98 -31.00
CA LEU A 8 -88.38 16.58 -30.94
C LEU A 8 -87.24 16.31 -31.96
N PRO A 9 -86.49 15.20 -31.81
CA PRO A 9 -86.00 14.38 -32.95
C PRO A 9 -86.47 12.89 -32.91
N LYS A 10 -85.94 12.01 -33.80
CA LYS A 10 -86.55 10.72 -34.24
C LYS A 10 -85.65 9.47 -34.10
N TYR A 11 -86.26 8.29 -33.86
CA TYR A 11 -86.06 6.91 -34.43
C TYR A 11 -84.64 6.36 -34.79
N ASN A 12 -84.28 5.05 -34.71
CA ASN A 12 -85.06 3.79 -34.64
C ASN A 12 -84.24 2.55 -34.10
N LYS A 13 -84.93 1.40 -33.95
CA LYS A 13 -84.61 -0.03 -33.58
C LYS A 13 -83.49 -0.79 -34.35
N PRO A 14 -83.16 -2.10 -34.08
CA PRO A 14 -83.23 -2.98 -32.85
C PRO A 14 -82.09 -4.06 -32.69
N GLN A 15 -82.28 -5.05 -31.76
CA GLN A 15 -81.68 -6.42 -31.68
C GLN A 15 -80.18 -6.56 -31.32
N GLY A 16 -79.66 -7.66 -30.76
CA GLY A 16 -80.24 -8.93 -30.27
C GLY A 16 -79.16 -9.84 -29.61
N THR A 17 -79.52 -10.87 -28.83
CA THR A 17 -78.56 -11.66 -27.97
C THR A 17 -78.48 -13.17 -28.27
N THR A 18 -77.25 -13.71 -28.34
CA THR A 18 -76.90 -15.15 -28.32
C THR A 18 -75.51 -15.38 -27.67
N PRO A 19 -75.15 -16.62 -27.23
CA PRO A 19 -74.13 -16.79 -26.18
C PRO A 19 -72.74 -17.36 -26.59
N ASN A 20 -71.78 -17.15 -25.68
CA ASN A 20 -70.44 -17.71 -25.48
C ASN A 20 -69.96 -18.91 -26.32
N THR A 21 -68.72 -18.80 -26.84
CA THR A 21 -67.71 -19.88 -26.90
C THR A 21 -66.31 -19.24 -26.78
N PRO A 22 -65.37 -19.76 -25.95
CA PRO A 22 -64.15 -19.02 -25.60
C PRO A 22 -63.04 -19.15 -26.64
N SER A 23 -62.43 -18.02 -27.01
CA SER A 23 -61.17 -17.97 -27.77
C SER A 23 -60.00 -17.56 -26.85
N ARG A 24 -58.80 -18.06 -27.17
CA ARG A 24 -57.60 -18.05 -26.32
C ARG A 24 -56.86 -16.70 -26.41
N PRO A 25 -56.69 -15.93 -25.31
CA PRO A 25 -55.93 -14.68 -25.35
C PRO A 25 -54.44 -14.89 -25.68
N SER A 26 -53.84 -13.86 -26.29
CA SER A 26 -52.43 -13.86 -26.72
C SER A 26 -51.45 -13.66 -25.56
N THR A 27 -50.30 -14.33 -25.64
CA THR A 27 -49.19 -14.15 -24.71
C THR A 27 -48.60 -12.74 -24.85
N GLN A 28 -48.71 -11.92 -23.81
CA GLN A 28 -47.99 -10.65 -23.74
C GLN A 28 -46.54 -10.88 -23.31
N LEU A 29 -45.60 -10.27 -24.03
CA LEU A 29 -44.20 -10.18 -23.60
C LEU A 29 -44.09 -9.23 -22.40
N PRO A 30 -43.33 -9.57 -21.35
CA PRO A 30 -43.14 -8.67 -20.21
C PRO A 30 -42.40 -7.39 -20.64
N GLN A 31 -42.97 -6.23 -20.32
CA GLN A 31 -42.31 -4.94 -20.59
C GLN A 31 -41.01 -4.82 -19.80
N CYS A 32 -39.91 -4.52 -20.50
CA CYS A 32 -38.66 -4.13 -19.86
C CYS A 32 -38.84 -2.78 -19.16
N LYS A 33 -38.84 -2.77 -17.82
CA LYS A 33 -38.87 -1.55 -17.02
C LYS A 33 -37.49 -0.89 -17.07
N SER A 34 -37.38 0.23 -17.77
CA SER A 34 -36.15 1.03 -17.79
C SER A 34 -35.84 1.58 -16.39
N ILE A 35 -34.71 1.16 -15.84
CA ILE A 35 -34.17 1.72 -14.59
C ILE A 35 -33.63 3.13 -14.90
N PRO A 36 -34.06 4.19 -14.21
CA PRO A 36 -33.60 5.56 -14.46
C PRO A 36 -32.19 5.80 -13.90
N SER A 37 -31.16 5.36 -14.63
CA SER A 37 -29.75 5.40 -14.23
C SER A 37 -29.11 6.80 -14.32
N ARG A 38 -29.64 7.80 -13.61
CA ARG A 38 -28.96 9.11 -13.49
C ARG A 38 -29.29 9.93 -12.25
N VAL A 39 -28.59 9.64 -11.14
CA VAL A 39 -28.45 10.57 -10.00
C VAL A 39 -26.96 10.75 -9.69
N GLU A 40 -26.54 12.01 -9.64
CA GLU A 40 -25.27 12.58 -9.14
C GLU A 40 -23.96 11.75 -9.16
N GLN A 41 -23.16 11.95 -10.21
CA GLN A 41 -21.68 11.82 -10.16
C GLN A 41 -20.96 12.99 -10.88
N ARG A 42 -21.43 14.23 -10.73
CA ARG A 42 -20.84 15.39 -11.44
C ARG A 42 -19.67 16.06 -10.70
N GLY A 43 -19.56 15.92 -9.38
CA GLY A 43 -18.43 16.44 -8.60
C GLY A 43 -17.18 15.55 -8.60
N ASN A 44 -17.33 14.23 -8.66
CA ASN A 44 -16.22 13.28 -8.45
C ASN A 44 -15.30 13.11 -9.68
N SER A 45 -15.79 13.48 -10.87
CA SER A 45 -15.13 13.19 -12.16
C SER A 45 -13.74 13.81 -12.32
N GLN A 46 -13.54 15.08 -11.94
CA GLN A 46 -12.25 15.76 -12.10
C GLN A 46 -11.19 15.20 -11.14
N PHE A 47 -11.54 14.93 -9.88
CA PHE A 47 -10.61 14.34 -8.90
C PHE A 47 -10.20 12.91 -9.31
N GLN A 48 -11.16 12.09 -9.74
CA GLN A 48 -10.87 10.75 -10.29
C GLN A 48 -10.08 10.80 -11.60
N SER A 49 -10.20 11.86 -12.41
CA SER A 49 -9.40 12.06 -13.62
C SER A 49 -7.96 12.42 -13.26
N LEU A 50 -7.76 13.38 -12.36
CA LEU A 50 -6.44 13.79 -11.85
C LEU A 50 -5.71 12.62 -11.17
N THR A 51 -6.40 11.87 -10.31
CA THR A 51 -5.83 10.71 -9.62
C THR A 51 -5.37 9.65 -10.63
N ARG A 52 -6.19 9.32 -11.65
CA ARG A 52 -5.81 8.39 -12.72
C ARG A 52 -4.65 8.91 -13.59
N TRP A 53 -4.59 10.22 -13.85
CA TRP A 53 -3.47 10.82 -14.57
C TRP A 53 -2.17 10.75 -13.77
N LEU A 54 -2.20 11.07 -12.48
CA LEU A 54 -1.05 10.92 -11.57
C LEU A 54 -0.58 9.45 -11.50
N LEU A 55 -1.53 8.52 -11.40
CA LEU A 55 -1.30 7.06 -11.44
C LEU A 55 -0.50 6.64 -12.69
N HIS A 56 -0.95 7.07 -13.87
CA HIS A 56 -0.33 6.68 -15.13
C HIS A 56 1.02 7.37 -15.38
N ASN A 57 1.27 8.52 -14.74
CA ASN A 57 2.49 9.31 -14.91
C ASN A 57 3.46 9.19 -13.71
N GLN A 58 3.31 8.20 -12.81
CA GLN A 58 4.16 8.04 -11.62
C GLN A 58 5.66 8.04 -11.93
N ILE A 59 6.09 7.34 -13.00
CA ILE A 59 7.50 7.31 -13.44
C ILE A 59 7.96 8.70 -13.87
N TYR A 60 7.26 9.33 -14.83
CA TYR A 60 7.62 10.64 -15.36
C TYR A 60 7.59 11.74 -14.31
N LEU A 61 6.60 11.76 -13.43
CA LEU A 61 6.49 12.73 -12.35
C LEU A 61 7.67 12.60 -11.37
N SER A 62 7.95 11.38 -10.91
CA SER A 62 9.03 11.13 -9.95
C SER A 62 10.41 11.43 -10.56
N PHE A 63 10.63 10.99 -11.80
CA PHE A 63 11.86 11.28 -12.55
C PHE A 63 12.05 12.78 -12.78
N ASN A 64 11.01 13.50 -13.25
CA ASN A 64 11.10 14.93 -13.51
C ASN A 64 11.35 15.74 -12.23
N LEU A 65 10.72 15.39 -11.11
CA LEU A 65 10.96 16.04 -9.81
C LEU A 65 12.42 15.85 -9.35
N ILE A 66 12.94 14.62 -9.42
CA ILE A 66 14.33 14.31 -9.06
C ILE A 66 15.32 14.98 -10.01
N ALA A 67 15.05 14.96 -11.32
CA ALA A 67 15.90 15.56 -12.34
C ALA A 67 15.97 17.09 -12.22
N VAL A 68 14.83 17.77 -11.97
CA VAL A 68 14.78 19.21 -11.71
C VAL A 68 15.55 19.56 -10.43
N LEU A 69 15.37 18.80 -9.35
CA LEU A 69 16.09 19.01 -8.09
C LEU A 69 17.61 18.82 -8.26
N PHE A 70 18.02 17.77 -8.98
CA PHE A 70 19.42 17.50 -9.30
C PHE A 70 20.03 18.57 -10.22
N PHE A 71 19.28 19.07 -11.20
CA PHE A 71 19.69 20.17 -12.07
C PHE A 71 19.88 21.47 -11.27
N ILE A 72 18.94 21.82 -10.38
CA ILE A 72 19.07 23.00 -9.50
C ILE A 72 20.32 22.85 -8.61
N HIS A 73 20.53 21.69 -7.99
CA HIS A 73 21.72 21.43 -7.16
C HIS A 73 23.03 21.55 -7.97
N SER A 74 23.06 20.98 -9.17
CA SER A 74 24.24 20.97 -10.04
C SER A 74 24.56 22.36 -10.58
N CYS A 75 23.57 23.06 -11.15
CA CYS A 75 23.77 24.27 -11.94
C CYS A 75 23.62 25.58 -11.17
N LEU A 76 22.95 25.60 -10.00
CA LEU A 76 22.70 26.82 -9.22
C LEU A 76 23.45 26.79 -7.87
N PRO A 77 24.76 27.14 -7.83
CA PRO A 77 25.55 27.08 -6.60
C PRO A 77 24.99 27.91 -5.45
N LYS A 78 24.27 29.01 -5.74
CA LYS A 78 23.56 29.84 -4.74
C LYS A 78 22.45 29.08 -3.99
N VAL A 79 21.93 27.99 -4.54
CA VAL A 79 20.82 27.18 -3.98
C VAL A 79 21.31 25.83 -3.45
N ARG A 80 22.62 25.53 -3.55
CA ARG A 80 23.22 24.29 -3.03
C ARG A 80 23.00 24.06 -1.54
N PRO A 81 23.08 25.04 -0.63
CA PRO A 81 22.79 24.82 0.79
C PRO A 81 21.39 24.21 0.99
N TYR A 82 20.37 24.78 0.36
CA TYR A 82 18.98 24.32 0.48
C TYR A 82 18.75 22.96 -0.20
N THR A 83 19.30 22.73 -1.39
CA THR A 83 19.14 21.44 -2.10
C THR A 83 19.96 20.30 -1.49
N SER A 84 21.07 20.59 -0.79
CA SER A 84 21.90 19.56 -0.16
C SER A 84 21.15 18.75 0.91
N MET A 85 20.18 19.35 1.59
CA MET A 85 19.35 18.68 2.61
C MET A 85 18.45 17.57 2.05
N PHE A 86 18.21 17.54 0.73
CA PHE A 86 17.51 16.42 0.08
C PHE A 86 18.46 15.25 -0.21
N PHE A 87 19.70 15.53 -0.61
CA PHE A 87 20.66 14.52 -1.08
C PHE A 87 21.60 13.98 0.01
N SER A 88 21.61 14.58 1.20
CA SER A 88 22.49 14.20 2.31
C SER A 88 21.73 14.16 3.63
N LEU A 89 22.17 13.32 4.56
CA LEU A 89 21.66 13.29 5.93
C LEU A 89 22.00 14.61 6.64
N SER A 90 20.98 15.34 7.10
CA SER A 90 21.17 16.57 7.86
C SER A 90 21.76 16.29 9.26
N HIS A 91 22.27 17.35 9.91
CA HIS A 91 22.72 17.33 11.32
C HIS A 91 23.90 16.40 11.65
N HIS A 92 24.87 16.25 10.74
CA HIS A 92 26.12 15.54 11.00
C HIS A 92 26.99 16.23 12.07
N ASN A 93 27.47 15.47 13.06
CA ASN A 93 28.44 15.91 14.06
C ASN A 93 29.85 15.40 13.66
N PRO A 94 30.79 16.30 13.29
CA PRO A 94 32.14 15.90 12.87
C PRO A 94 33.01 15.32 14.00
N SER A 95 32.61 15.48 15.27
CA SER A 95 33.33 14.93 16.43
C SER A 95 33.02 13.46 16.69
N THR A 96 31.83 12.99 16.30
CA THR A 96 31.34 11.62 16.55
C THR A 96 31.13 10.81 15.27
N GLY A 97 31.06 11.46 14.10
CA GLY A 97 30.68 10.84 12.83
C GLY A 97 29.19 10.47 12.73
N ASN A 98 28.41 10.81 13.76
CA ASN A 98 26.99 10.49 13.87
C ASN A 98 26.10 11.68 13.49
N TYR A 99 24.80 11.45 13.41
CA TYR A 99 23.82 12.42 12.94
C TYR A 99 22.73 12.65 13.99
N GLY A 100 22.45 13.91 14.34
CA GLY A 100 21.34 14.30 15.21
C GLY A 100 19.98 14.28 14.51
N ALA A 101 18.89 14.40 15.26
CA ALA A 101 17.54 14.56 14.70
C ALA A 101 17.15 16.03 14.57
N GLY A 102 16.53 16.42 13.45
CA GLY A 102 16.05 17.80 13.26
C GLY A 102 15.26 18.03 11.97
N SER A 103 14.74 19.24 11.82
CA SER A 103 13.81 19.61 10.73
C SER A 103 14.38 19.49 9.32
N GLY A 104 15.71 19.53 9.15
CA GLY A 104 16.37 19.29 7.86
C GLY A 104 16.13 17.88 7.30
N ASP A 105 15.79 16.92 8.16
CA ASP A 105 15.51 15.53 7.76
C ASP A 105 14.23 15.39 6.93
N LEU A 106 13.31 16.37 7.00
CA LEU A 106 12.09 16.39 6.21
C LEU A 106 12.36 16.50 4.70
N PHE A 107 13.46 17.16 4.29
CA PHE A 107 13.84 17.28 2.88
C PHE A 107 14.34 15.95 2.32
N PHE A 108 15.18 15.24 3.06
CA PHE A 108 15.65 13.89 2.73
C PHE A 108 14.48 12.89 2.68
N LEU A 109 13.60 12.93 3.69
CA LEU A 109 12.38 12.10 3.74
C LEU A 109 11.46 12.38 2.54
N ALA A 110 11.26 13.64 2.16
CA ALA A 110 10.47 14.00 0.97
C ALA A 110 11.10 13.47 -0.33
N LEU A 111 12.43 13.51 -0.48
CA LEU A 111 13.12 12.87 -1.61
C LEU A 111 12.87 11.36 -1.62
N CYS A 112 12.95 10.69 -0.47
CA CYS A 112 12.69 9.25 -0.35
C CYS A 112 11.26 8.87 -0.76
N VAL A 113 10.23 9.65 -0.40
CA VAL A 113 8.83 9.40 -0.83
C VAL A 113 8.71 9.45 -2.37
N ILE A 114 9.32 10.44 -3.01
CA ILE A 114 9.34 10.59 -4.48
C ILE A 114 10.13 9.43 -5.11
N LEU A 115 11.28 9.07 -4.53
CA LEU A 115 12.13 7.99 -5.00
C LEU A 115 11.42 6.63 -4.92
N PHE A 116 10.77 6.29 -3.81
CA PHE A 116 10.00 5.04 -3.70
C PHE A 116 8.81 4.99 -4.66
N THR A 117 8.15 6.13 -4.92
CA THR A 117 7.07 6.22 -5.92
C THR A 117 7.59 5.92 -7.33
N GLY A 118 8.72 6.52 -7.72
CA GLY A 118 9.37 6.26 -9.00
C GLY A 118 9.90 4.83 -9.14
N LEU A 119 10.54 4.31 -8.09
CA LEU A 119 11.08 2.94 -8.06
C LEU A 119 9.96 1.89 -8.15
N ARG A 120 8.85 2.03 -7.40
CA ARG A 120 7.69 1.12 -7.49
C ARG A 120 7.21 0.99 -8.92
N ALA A 121 6.90 2.12 -9.56
CA ALA A 121 6.37 2.12 -10.92
C ALA A 121 7.39 1.59 -11.95
N CYS A 122 8.67 1.98 -11.83
CA CYS A 122 9.76 1.49 -12.68
C CYS A 122 9.97 -0.03 -12.56
N PHE A 123 10.02 -0.57 -11.34
CA PHE A 123 10.17 -2.01 -11.10
C PHE A 123 8.96 -2.79 -11.62
N MET A 124 7.75 -2.31 -11.37
CA MET A 124 6.52 -2.96 -11.85
C MET A 124 6.44 -2.99 -13.38
N GLU A 125 6.76 -1.87 -14.06
CA GLU A 125 6.63 -1.76 -15.52
C GLU A 125 7.76 -2.47 -16.28
N TYR A 126 9.02 -2.30 -15.86
CA TYR A 126 10.20 -2.73 -16.64
C TYR A 126 10.89 -4.01 -16.15
N LEU A 127 10.64 -4.47 -14.92
CA LEU A 127 11.27 -5.67 -14.37
C LEU A 127 10.24 -6.77 -14.05
N LEU A 128 9.32 -6.49 -13.13
CA LEU A 128 8.43 -7.48 -12.52
C LEU A 128 7.30 -7.91 -13.47
N GLY A 129 6.67 -6.96 -14.19
CA GLY A 129 5.67 -7.27 -15.20
C GLY A 129 6.21 -8.11 -16.38
N PRO A 130 7.36 -7.75 -16.99
CA PRO A 130 8.01 -8.58 -18.01
C PRO A 130 8.40 -9.98 -17.50
N LEU A 131 8.93 -10.08 -16.27
CA LEU A 131 9.30 -11.35 -15.64
C LEU A 131 8.07 -12.25 -15.39
N ALA A 132 6.97 -11.69 -14.90
CA ALA A 132 5.72 -12.39 -14.68
C ALA A 132 5.09 -12.90 -15.99
N LYS A 133 5.13 -12.11 -17.07
CA LYS A 133 4.73 -12.56 -18.41
C LYS A 133 5.60 -13.72 -18.90
N HIS A 134 6.91 -13.65 -18.69
CA HIS A 134 7.84 -14.73 -19.04
C HIS A 134 7.58 -16.01 -18.24
N TRP A 135 7.12 -15.89 -17.00
CA TRP A 135 6.65 -17.00 -16.16
C TRP A 135 5.18 -17.40 -16.38
N GLY A 136 4.52 -16.89 -17.43
CA GLY A 136 3.21 -17.36 -17.89
C GLY A 136 1.98 -16.60 -17.35
N VAL A 137 2.14 -15.49 -16.63
CA VAL A 137 1.00 -14.68 -16.15
C VAL A 137 0.41 -13.87 -17.30
N VAL A 138 -0.70 -14.36 -17.89
CA VAL A 138 -1.34 -13.77 -19.07
C VAL A 138 -2.37 -12.69 -18.72
N LYS A 139 -3.22 -12.88 -17.69
CA LYS A 139 -4.29 -11.91 -17.39
C LYS A 139 -3.72 -10.60 -16.85
N LYS A 140 -4.23 -9.47 -17.34
CA LYS A 140 -3.78 -8.13 -16.91
C LYS A 140 -4.08 -7.84 -15.41
N LYS A 141 -5.18 -8.35 -14.86
CA LYS A 141 -5.58 -8.17 -13.44
C LYS A 141 -4.58 -8.87 -12.51
N GLU A 142 -4.30 -10.15 -12.79
CA GLU A 142 -3.30 -10.97 -12.09
C GLU A 142 -1.88 -10.43 -12.26
N LEU A 143 -1.50 -9.98 -13.47
CA LEU A 143 -0.18 -9.44 -13.78
C LEU A 143 0.15 -8.19 -12.93
N THR A 144 -0.79 -7.26 -12.80
CA THR A 144 -0.63 -6.08 -11.95
C THR A 144 -0.45 -6.50 -10.49
N ARG A 145 -1.35 -7.35 -9.97
CA ARG A 145 -1.30 -7.80 -8.57
C ARG A 145 -0.06 -8.63 -8.24
N PHE A 146 0.44 -9.45 -9.17
CA PHE A 146 1.74 -10.10 -9.03
C PHE A 146 2.85 -9.06 -8.89
N SER A 147 2.85 -8.03 -9.75
CA SER A 147 3.89 -6.99 -9.76
C SER A 147 3.86 -6.13 -8.49
N GLU A 148 2.68 -5.86 -7.94
CA GLU A 148 2.49 -5.17 -6.65
C GLU A 148 3.07 -5.99 -5.49
N GLN A 149 2.76 -7.29 -5.43
CA GLN A 149 3.28 -8.18 -4.38
C GLN A 149 4.79 -8.40 -4.53
N ALA A 150 5.29 -8.59 -5.75
CA ALA A 150 6.72 -8.74 -6.00
C ALA A 150 7.52 -7.46 -5.70
N TRP A 151 6.93 -6.27 -5.88
CA TRP A 151 7.54 -5.00 -5.43
C TRP A 151 7.68 -4.96 -3.90
N LEU A 152 6.62 -5.30 -3.16
CA LEU A 152 6.68 -5.38 -1.69
C LEU A 152 7.73 -6.40 -1.24
N LEU A 153 7.82 -7.56 -1.89
CA LEU A 153 8.86 -8.56 -1.62
C LEU A 153 10.27 -8.00 -1.82
N CYS A 154 10.53 -7.29 -2.92
CA CYS A 154 11.81 -6.62 -3.15
C CYS A 154 12.13 -5.59 -2.06
N TYR A 155 11.15 -4.78 -1.64
CA TYR A 155 11.34 -3.80 -0.58
C TYR A 155 11.67 -4.45 0.77
N TYR A 156 10.79 -5.33 1.27
CA TYR A 156 10.95 -5.94 2.58
C TYR A 156 12.18 -6.85 2.66
N SER A 157 12.55 -7.56 1.59
CA SER A 157 13.79 -8.36 1.57
C SER A 157 15.05 -7.51 1.82
N ILE A 158 15.06 -6.25 1.39
CA ILE A 158 16.17 -5.31 1.60
C ILE A 158 16.05 -4.63 2.97
N PHE A 159 14.90 -4.01 3.25
CA PHE A 159 14.72 -3.19 4.45
C PHE A 159 14.63 -4.01 5.75
N TRP A 160 14.01 -5.19 5.73
CA TRP A 160 14.01 -6.06 6.91
C TRP A 160 15.42 -6.58 7.21
N THR A 161 16.17 -7.02 6.20
CA THR A 161 17.57 -7.46 6.36
C THR A 161 18.45 -6.34 6.92
N LEU A 162 18.26 -5.09 6.47
CA LEU A 162 18.93 -3.92 7.02
C LEU A 162 18.52 -3.63 8.48
N GLY A 163 17.23 -3.75 8.80
CA GLY A 163 16.71 -3.61 10.17
C GLY A 163 17.31 -4.65 11.12
N VAL A 164 17.34 -5.92 10.71
CA VAL A 164 17.96 -7.05 11.43
C VAL A 164 19.46 -6.84 11.59
N TYR A 165 20.16 -6.38 10.55
CA TYR A 165 21.58 -6.04 10.67
C TYR A 165 21.80 -5.00 11.78
N ILE A 166 21.05 -3.88 11.76
CA ILE A 166 21.14 -2.84 12.78
C ILE A 166 20.81 -3.38 14.18
N TYR A 167 19.80 -4.26 14.29
CA TYR A 167 19.43 -4.89 15.56
C TYR A 167 20.56 -5.78 16.10
N CYS A 168 21.08 -6.70 15.27
CA CYS A 168 22.13 -7.65 15.64
C CYS A 168 23.50 -7.00 15.89
N THR A 169 23.75 -5.77 15.40
CA THR A 169 24.97 -4.99 15.67
C THR A 169 24.79 -3.93 16.77
N SER A 170 23.75 -4.04 17.60
CA SER A 170 23.44 -3.06 18.65
C SER A 170 23.44 -3.66 20.05
N ASP A 171 23.72 -2.84 21.06
CA ASP A 171 23.82 -3.25 22.47
C ASP A 171 22.50 -3.79 23.04
N TYR A 172 21.36 -3.53 22.38
CA TYR A 172 20.05 -4.03 22.76
C TYR A 172 19.63 -5.34 22.04
N PHE A 173 20.55 -5.98 21.31
CA PHE A 173 20.33 -7.31 20.74
C PHE A 173 20.07 -8.34 21.86
N LEU A 174 18.86 -8.90 21.90
CA LEU A 174 18.35 -9.78 22.95
C LEU A 174 18.43 -9.21 24.40
N ALA A 175 18.85 -7.95 24.57
CA ALA A 175 19.03 -7.26 25.84
C ALA A 175 18.03 -6.10 25.97
N PRO A 176 16.74 -6.38 26.27
CA PRO A 176 15.65 -5.41 26.16
C PRO A 176 15.70 -4.24 27.16
N ARG A 177 16.57 -4.30 28.18
CA ARG A 177 16.83 -3.15 29.08
C ARG A 177 17.66 -2.08 28.37
N GLU A 178 18.62 -2.47 27.53
CA GLU A 178 19.56 -1.55 26.87
C GLU A 178 18.92 -0.72 25.74
N MET A 179 17.68 -1.04 25.36
CA MET A 179 16.87 -0.14 24.52
C MET A 179 16.65 1.24 25.16
N PHE A 180 16.80 1.36 26.49
CA PHE A 180 16.40 2.51 27.29
C PHE A 180 17.51 3.08 28.19
N THR A 181 18.68 2.45 28.30
CA THR A 181 19.74 2.87 29.24
C THR A 181 20.51 4.10 28.76
N SER A 182 20.75 4.22 27.45
CA SER A 182 21.40 5.40 26.84
C SER A 182 20.41 6.51 26.42
N TRP A 183 19.15 6.45 26.83
CA TRP A 183 18.15 7.43 26.44
C TRP A 183 18.36 8.78 27.16
N PRO A 184 18.24 9.95 26.48
CA PRO A 184 17.89 10.13 25.08
C PRO A 184 19.11 10.03 24.13
N THR A 185 19.09 9.05 23.23
CA THR A 185 20.15 8.82 22.23
C THR A 185 20.09 9.90 21.14
N ARG A 186 20.69 11.06 21.41
CA ARG A 186 20.58 12.28 20.59
C ARG A 186 21.30 12.23 19.23
N GLU A 187 22.23 11.30 19.04
CA GLU A 187 23.01 11.14 17.80
C GLU A 187 22.99 9.67 17.36
N LEU A 188 22.81 9.42 16.05
CA LEU A 188 22.62 8.09 15.48
C LEU A 188 23.67 7.81 14.38
N PRO A 189 24.12 6.55 14.21
CA PRO A 189 24.87 6.14 13.04
C PRO A 189 24.09 6.43 11.75
N GLY A 190 24.79 6.88 10.70
CA GLY A 190 24.16 7.28 9.43
C GLY A 190 23.29 6.18 8.82
N ILE A 191 23.70 4.91 8.96
CA ILE A 191 22.91 3.75 8.50
C ILE A 191 21.58 3.60 9.25
N THR A 192 21.58 3.78 10.58
CA THR A 192 20.38 3.73 11.43
C THR A 192 19.45 4.90 11.13
N LYS A 193 20.00 6.10 10.92
CA LYS A 193 19.22 7.28 10.53
C LYS A 193 18.57 7.12 9.15
N THR A 194 19.33 6.68 8.14
CA THR A 194 18.80 6.38 6.80
C THR A 194 17.72 5.30 6.85
N TYR A 195 17.90 4.25 7.67
CA TYR A 195 16.89 3.20 7.85
C TYR A 195 15.57 3.74 8.40
N ILE A 196 15.59 4.49 9.51
CA ILE A 196 14.37 5.03 10.14
C ILE A 196 13.68 6.07 9.25
N LEU A 197 14.43 6.97 8.61
CA LEU A 197 13.86 7.96 7.67
C LEU A 197 13.32 7.28 6.39
N GLY A 198 14.02 6.27 5.87
CA GLY A 198 13.60 5.49 4.71
C GLY A 198 12.34 4.65 4.97
N GLN A 199 12.22 4.06 6.15
CA GLN A 199 11.00 3.39 6.61
C GLN A 199 9.84 4.39 6.71
N CYS A 200 10.04 5.53 7.38
CA CYS A 200 9.01 6.57 7.47
C CYS A 200 8.54 7.04 6.08
N ALA A 201 9.48 7.27 5.15
CA ALA A 201 9.20 7.65 3.77
C ALA A 201 8.46 6.56 2.98
N PHE A 202 8.80 5.28 3.17
CA PHE A 202 8.07 4.17 2.54
C PHE A 202 6.64 4.06 3.07
N TRP A 203 6.43 4.12 4.39
CA TRP A 203 5.10 4.08 4.98
C TRP A 203 4.22 5.27 4.54
N LEU A 204 4.80 6.47 4.43
CA LEU A 204 4.14 7.63 3.81
C LEU A 204 3.83 7.41 2.32
N GLN A 205 4.72 6.76 1.57
CA GLN A 205 4.49 6.38 0.17
C GLN A 205 3.37 5.33 0.04
N GLN A 206 3.24 4.39 0.98
CA GLN A 206 2.15 3.43 1.01
C GLN A 206 0.77 4.05 1.30
N VAL A 207 0.70 5.19 2.01
CA VAL A 207 -0.54 5.98 2.12
C VAL A 207 -0.99 6.53 0.75
N ILE A 208 -0.06 6.81 -0.16
CA ILE A 208 -0.39 7.17 -1.55
C ILE A 208 -0.88 5.93 -2.31
N VAL A 209 -0.23 4.77 -2.11
CA VAL A 209 -0.58 3.49 -2.76
C VAL A 209 -1.96 2.97 -2.36
N ILE A 210 -2.31 2.96 -1.07
CA ILE A 210 -3.61 2.43 -0.57
C ILE A 210 -4.83 3.25 -1.04
N ASN A 211 -4.62 4.50 -1.47
CA ASN A 211 -5.64 5.37 -2.09
C ASN A 211 -5.66 5.27 -3.63
N ILE A 212 -4.74 4.50 -4.21
CA ILE A 212 -4.53 4.30 -5.65
C ILE A 212 -4.91 2.87 -6.08
N GLU A 213 -4.62 1.87 -5.23
CA GLU A 213 -4.99 0.48 -5.42
C GLU A 213 -6.49 0.24 -5.14
N GLU A 214 -6.97 -0.93 -5.59
CA GLU A 214 -8.39 -1.31 -5.52
C GLU A 214 -8.88 -1.48 -4.08
N ARG A 215 -10.01 -0.83 -3.74
CA ARG A 215 -10.44 -0.63 -2.34
C ARG A 215 -11.10 -1.88 -1.73
N ARG A 216 -10.28 -2.74 -1.13
CA ARG A 216 -10.68 -3.97 -0.42
C ARG A 216 -11.54 -3.71 0.82
N LYS A 217 -12.20 -4.77 1.31
CA LYS A 217 -13.14 -4.75 2.46
C LYS A 217 -12.51 -4.22 3.76
N ASP A 218 -11.21 -4.36 3.95
CA ASP A 218 -10.43 -3.94 5.13
C ASP A 218 -9.74 -2.56 4.98
N HIS A 219 -9.97 -1.82 3.88
CA HIS A 219 -9.27 -0.56 3.57
C HIS A 219 -9.21 0.45 4.73
N TRP A 220 -10.30 0.65 5.50
CA TRP A 220 -10.28 1.58 6.64
C TRP A 220 -9.41 1.10 7.82
N GLN A 221 -9.31 -0.21 8.04
CA GLN A 221 -8.45 -0.80 9.07
C GLN A 221 -6.98 -0.66 8.65
N MET A 222 -6.68 -0.96 7.38
CA MET A 222 -5.36 -0.78 6.79
C MET A 222 -4.93 0.70 6.80
N LEU A 223 -5.83 1.65 6.47
CA LEU A 223 -5.52 3.08 6.52
C LEU A 223 -5.26 3.56 7.96
N ALA A 224 -6.09 3.14 8.93
CA ALA A 224 -5.87 3.46 10.34
C ALA A 224 -4.54 2.91 10.87
N HIS A 225 -4.17 1.69 10.45
CA HIS A 225 -2.85 1.12 10.71
C HIS A 225 -1.72 1.98 10.14
N HIS A 226 -1.78 2.38 8.85
CA HIS A 226 -0.75 3.24 8.25
C HIS A 226 -0.57 4.55 9.02
N VAL A 227 -1.68 5.22 9.40
CA VAL A 227 -1.62 6.46 10.19
C VAL A 227 -0.93 6.24 11.54
N VAL A 228 -1.30 5.18 12.27
CA VAL A 228 -0.70 4.90 13.59
C VAL A 228 0.76 4.43 13.47
N THR A 229 1.12 3.64 12.45
CA THR A 229 2.50 3.22 12.19
C THR A 229 3.39 4.42 11.83
N ILE A 230 2.95 5.33 10.97
CA ILE A 230 3.68 6.57 10.65
C ILE A 230 3.85 7.44 11.90
N LEU A 231 2.79 7.61 12.69
CA LEU A 231 2.87 8.34 13.96
C LEU A 231 3.84 7.68 14.95
N LEU A 232 3.87 6.34 15.05
CA LEU A 232 4.82 5.62 15.90
C LEU A 232 6.28 5.78 15.43
N ILE A 233 6.55 5.70 14.12
CA ILE A 233 7.90 5.92 13.58
C ILE A 233 8.34 7.37 13.84
N TYR A 234 7.47 8.35 13.55
CA TYR A 234 7.78 9.77 13.73
C TYR A 234 7.96 10.15 15.21
N THR A 235 7.05 9.72 16.10
CA THR A 235 7.16 9.94 17.56
C THR A 235 8.40 9.26 18.14
N SER A 236 8.77 8.06 17.68
CA SER A 236 10.00 7.41 18.12
C SER A 236 11.25 8.14 17.67
N TYR A 237 11.22 8.78 16.49
CA TYR A 237 12.34 9.58 16.00
C TYR A 237 12.48 10.89 16.77
N THR A 238 11.39 11.63 16.99
CA THR A 238 11.42 12.92 17.74
C THR A 238 11.69 12.75 19.23
N LEU A 239 11.25 11.62 19.83
CA LEU A 239 11.50 11.29 21.23
C LEU A 239 12.76 10.43 21.45
N HIS A 240 13.59 10.22 20.42
CA HIS A 240 14.85 9.46 20.50
C HIS A 240 14.70 8.00 21.02
N LEU A 241 13.57 7.36 20.74
CA LEU A 241 13.25 5.96 21.01
C LEU A 241 13.49 5.07 19.77
N THR A 242 14.51 5.38 18.97
CA THR A 242 14.79 4.71 17.69
C THR A 242 15.23 3.25 17.84
N THR A 243 15.76 2.88 19.00
CA THR A 243 16.01 1.49 19.44
C THR A 243 14.73 0.66 19.41
N VAL A 244 13.66 1.19 20.02
CA VAL A 244 12.34 0.58 20.10
C VAL A 244 11.68 0.54 18.72
N ALA A 245 11.80 1.63 17.94
CA ALA A 245 11.27 1.68 16.57
C ALA A 245 11.90 0.62 15.66
N ASN A 246 13.23 0.43 15.72
CA ASN A 246 13.92 -0.61 14.97
C ASN A 246 13.34 -2.00 15.32
N LEU A 247 13.24 -2.34 16.61
CA LEU A 247 12.72 -3.64 17.03
C LEU A 247 11.25 -3.85 16.63
N VAL A 248 10.41 -2.81 16.70
CA VAL A 248 9.01 -2.87 16.23
C VAL A 248 8.94 -3.12 14.72
N LEU A 249 9.75 -2.43 13.91
CA LEU A 249 9.79 -2.63 12.45
C LEU A 249 10.29 -4.03 12.09
N VAL A 250 11.38 -4.50 12.71
CA VAL A 250 11.93 -5.86 12.49
C VAL A 250 10.91 -6.96 12.84
N LEU A 251 10.08 -6.76 13.86
CA LEU A 251 9.03 -7.70 14.26
C LEU A 251 7.74 -7.60 13.42
N MET A 252 7.43 -6.44 12.86
CA MET A 252 6.28 -6.30 11.96
C MET A 252 6.62 -6.80 10.55
N ASP A 253 7.67 -6.27 9.94
CA ASP A 253 7.96 -6.42 8.50
C ASP A 253 8.33 -7.85 8.09
N VAL A 254 8.81 -8.70 9.01
CA VAL A 254 9.24 -10.08 8.70
C VAL A 254 8.13 -10.91 8.03
N VAL A 255 6.90 -10.67 8.43
CA VAL A 255 5.70 -11.40 7.96
C VAL A 255 5.37 -11.01 6.51
N ASP A 256 5.70 -9.78 6.14
CA ASP A 256 5.41 -9.18 4.84
C ASP A 256 6.49 -9.50 3.79
N ILE A 257 7.46 -10.37 4.13
CA ILE A 257 8.25 -11.15 3.17
C ILE A 257 7.48 -12.42 2.78
N PHE A 258 6.93 -13.17 3.74
CA PHE A 258 6.29 -14.46 3.49
C PHE A 258 4.93 -14.31 2.78
N PHE A 259 4.14 -13.28 3.12
CA PHE A 259 2.83 -13.05 2.50
C PHE A 259 2.91 -12.79 0.99
N PRO A 260 3.75 -11.86 0.48
CA PRO A 260 3.87 -11.64 -0.96
C PRO A 260 4.42 -12.85 -1.72
N ILE A 261 5.34 -13.64 -1.14
CA ILE A 261 5.79 -14.89 -1.76
C ILE A 261 4.60 -15.83 -1.98
N ALA A 262 3.74 -16.03 -0.97
CA ALA A 262 2.55 -16.87 -1.11
C ALA A 262 1.57 -16.35 -2.18
N LYS A 263 1.33 -15.04 -2.26
CA LYS A 263 0.48 -14.43 -3.31
C LYS A 263 1.11 -14.55 -4.70
N CYS A 264 2.41 -14.30 -4.85
CA CYS A 264 3.15 -14.51 -6.11
C CYS A 264 3.07 -15.96 -6.59
N LEU A 265 3.21 -16.94 -5.68
CA LEU A 265 3.05 -18.36 -6.00
C LEU A 265 1.61 -18.74 -6.38
N LYS A 266 0.58 -18.09 -5.81
CA LYS A 266 -0.82 -18.23 -6.29
C LYS A 266 -0.92 -17.82 -7.77
N TYR A 267 -0.44 -16.63 -8.14
CA TYR A 267 -0.56 -16.13 -9.52
C TYR A 267 0.28 -16.93 -10.53
N LEU A 268 1.34 -17.62 -10.08
CA LEU A 268 2.12 -18.56 -10.88
C LEU A 268 1.55 -20.00 -10.90
N GLY A 269 0.41 -20.26 -10.25
CA GLY A 269 -0.25 -21.57 -10.23
C GLY A 269 0.41 -22.64 -9.36
N PHE A 270 1.46 -22.31 -8.60
CA PHE A 270 2.21 -23.27 -7.76
C PHE A 270 1.48 -23.60 -6.44
N THR A 271 0.34 -24.30 -6.53
CA THR A 271 -0.56 -24.61 -5.40
C THR A 271 0.15 -25.20 -4.18
N THR A 272 0.92 -26.27 -4.33
CA THR A 272 1.62 -26.91 -3.20
C THR A 272 2.60 -25.96 -2.50
N LEU A 273 3.33 -25.15 -3.27
CA LEU A 273 4.32 -24.23 -2.72
C LEU A 273 3.66 -22.98 -2.11
N ARG A 274 2.55 -22.50 -2.70
CA ARG A 274 1.64 -21.50 -2.09
C ARG A 274 1.17 -21.97 -0.72
N ASP A 275 0.72 -23.22 -0.59
CA ASP A 275 0.13 -23.74 0.65
C ASP A 275 1.18 -23.95 1.75
N ILE A 276 2.39 -24.42 1.39
CA ILE A 276 3.56 -24.42 2.29
C ILE A 276 3.88 -22.99 2.76
N MET A 277 3.97 -22.03 1.84
CA MET A 277 4.30 -20.64 2.16
C MET A 277 3.20 -19.94 2.97
N PHE A 278 1.92 -20.30 2.78
CA PHE A 278 0.82 -19.85 3.64
C PHE A 278 0.98 -20.37 5.08
N GLY A 279 1.41 -21.61 5.26
CA GLY A 279 1.76 -22.16 6.57
C GLY A 279 2.93 -21.41 7.25
N VAL A 280 4.00 -21.13 6.50
CA VAL A 280 5.16 -20.33 6.98
C VAL A 280 4.73 -18.90 7.34
N PHE A 281 3.88 -18.27 6.52
CA PHE A 281 3.28 -16.96 6.79
C PHE A 281 2.44 -16.97 8.08
N MET A 282 1.55 -17.94 8.28
CA MET A 282 0.72 -18.04 9.47
C MET A 282 1.57 -18.25 10.74
N PHE A 283 2.60 -19.11 10.67
CA PHE A 283 3.50 -19.35 11.80
C PHE A 283 4.35 -18.11 12.15
N SER A 284 4.95 -17.48 11.15
CA SER A 284 5.75 -16.25 11.34
C SER A 284 4.91 -15.07 11.83
N TRP A 285 3.67 -14.92 11.36
CA TRP A 285 2.71 -13.95 11.91
C TRP A 285 2.50 -14.17 13.41
N PHE A 286 2.16 -15.40 13.82
CA PHE A 286 1.91 -15.70 15.22
C PHE A 286 3.14 -15.44 16.10
N VAL A 287 4.31 -15.95 15.70
CA VAL A 287 5.56 -15.80 16.47
C VAL A 287 5.99 -14.33 16.57
N ALA A 288 6.01 -13.60 15.45
CA ALA A 288 6.48 -12.22 15.45
C ALA A 288 5.47 -11.25 16.10
N ARG A 289 4.20 -11.30 15.68
CA ARG A 289 3.16 -10.33 16.08
C ARG A 289 2.43 -10.72 17.36
N HIS A 290 2.35 -11.99 17.76
CA HIS A 290 1.64 -12.42 18.98
C HIS A 290 2.53 -13.00 20.08
N VAL A 291 3.80 -13.32 19.82
CA VAL A 291 4.78 -13.63 20.88
C VAL A 291 5.75 -12.47 21.08
N PHE A 292 6.69 -12.25 20.15
CA PHE A 292 7.78 -11.29 20.36
C PHE A 292 7.32 -9.84 20.46
N TYR A 293 6.33 -9.41 19.69
CA TYR A 293 5.80 -8.05 19.79
C TYR A 293 5.07 -7.81 21.13
N ILE A 294 4.33 -8.79 21.67
CA ILE A 294 3.73 -8.67 23.01
C ILE A 294 4.81 -8.61 24.10
N LEU A 295 5.88 -9.40 23.97
CA LEU A 295 7.05 -9.29 24.85
C LEU A 295 7.69 -7.90 24.76
N ASN A 296 7.74 -7.27 23.58
CA ASN A 296 8.22 -5.90 23.43
C ASN A 296 7.31 -4.87 24.14
N LEU A 297 5.98 -5.00 24.05
CA LEU A 297 5.06 -4.16 24.84
C LEU A 297 5.32 -4.33 26.36
N TYR A 298 5.56 -5.55 26.83
CA TYR A 298 5.94 -5.81 28.22
C TYR A 298 7.29 -5.16 28.58
N HIS A 299 8.30 -5.25 27.72
CA HIS A 299 9.60 -4.60 27.92
C HIS A 299 9.48 -3.07 28.02
N ILE A 300 8.66 -2.44 27.17
CA ILE A 300 8.37 -1.00 27.23
C ILE A 300 7.64 -0.65 28.52
N TRP A 301 6.64 -1.43 28.93
CA TRP A 301 5.91 -1.19 30.17
C TRP A 301 6.78 -1.33 31.42
N LYS A 302 7.69 -2.32 31.42
CA LYS A 302 8.51 -2.72 32.58
C LYS A 302 9.84 -1.96 32.68
N TYR A 303 10.66 -1.91 31.62
CA TYR A 303 12.03 -1.41 31.70
C TYR A 303 12.15 0.10 31.46
N MET A 304 11.35 0.69 30.56
CA MET A 304 11.36 2.14 30.31
C MET A 304 11.25 2.98 31.61
N PRO A 305 10.31 2.72 32.55
CA PRO A 305 10.23 3.49 33.80
C PRO A 305 11.26 3.07 34.87
N GLU A 306 12.01 1.99 34.66
CA GLU A 306 13.10 1.56 35.57
C GLU A 306 14.44 2.20 35.21
N THR A 307 14.66 2.55 33.94
CA THR A 307 15.91 3.15 33.47
C THR A 307 15.81 4.66 33.21
N ILE A 308 14.65 5.14 32.74
CA ILE A 308 14.45 6.56 32.42
C ILE A 308 13.80 7.28 33.60
N ASN A 309 14.56 8.16 34.25
CA ASN A 309 14.02 9.00 35.32
C ASN A 309 13.04 10.05 34.76
N PRO A 310 11.83 10.22 35.34
CA PRO A 310 10.89 11.29 34.96
C PRO A 310 11.50 12.69 35.08
N GLY A 311 11.24 13.55 34.09
CA GLY A 311 11.79 14.90 34.02
C GLY A 311 12.21 15.31 32.61
N CYS A 312 12.80 16.49 32.49
CA CYS A 312 13.27 17.06 31.23
C CYS A 312 14.80 17.02 31.09
N TYR A 313 15.25 16.85 29.85
CA TYR A 313 16.64 16.65 29.47
C TYR A 313 17.01 17.58 28.30
N TYR A 314 18.06 18.36 28.43
CA TYR A 314 18.53 19.32 27.42
C TYR A 314 20.03 19.15 27.13
N LYS A 315 20.49 19.71 26.00
CA LYS A 315 21.92 19.68 25.61
C LYS A 315 22.61 20.94 26.16
N SER A 316 23.70 20.76 26.89
CA SER A 316 24.59 21.83 27.38
C SER A 316 25.32 22.51 26.22
N GLN A 317 25.97 23.64 26.51
CA GLN A 317 26.92 24.29 25.61
C GLN A 317 28.06 23.34 25.24
N ASP A 318 28.57 22.56 26.22
CA ASP A 318 29.61 21.53 26.05
C ASP A 318 29.08 20.20 25.45
N ALA A 319 27.94 20.23 24.76
CA ALA A 319 27.25 19.07 24.17
C ALA A 319 26.78 17.96 25.13
N LEU A 320 27.15 17.99 26.41
CA LEU A 320 26.67 17.07 27.45
C LEU A 320 25.15 17.14 27.64
N ILE A 321 24.52 16.02 28.00
CA ILE A 321 23.09 15.98 28.35
C ILE A 321 22.94 16.34 29.83
N ILE A 322 22.09 17.32 30.15
CA ILE A 322 21.74 17.69 31.53
C ILE A 322 20.26 17.35 31.77
N GLY A 323 20.01 16.64 32.86
CA GLY A 323 18.68 16.22 33.33
C GLY A 323 18.79 15.07 34.35
N PRO A 324 17.67 14.63 34.96
CA PRO A 324 16.33 15.20 34.83
C PRO A 324 16.17 16.54 35.58
N THR A 325 15.61 17.54 34.92
CA THR A 325 14.97 18.68 35.60
C THR A 325 13.48 18.37 35.85
N PRO A 326 12.83 18.97 36.87
CA PRO A 326 11.42 18.71 37.14
C PRO A 326 10.52 19.07 35.95
N LEU A 327 9.46 18.29 35.75
CA LEU A 327 8.45 18.56 34.71
C LEU A 327 7.73 19.90 34.99
N PRO A 328 7.42 20.71 33.97
CA PRO A 328 6.69 21.97 34.16
C PRO A 328 5.31 21.75 34.79
N GLU A 329 5.02 22.47 35.88
CA GLU A 329 3.76 22.31 36.65
C GLU A 329 2.49 22.61 35.84
N ARG A 330 2.60 23.32 34.70
CA ARG A 330 1.45 23.77 33.90
C ARG A 330 1.72 23.65 32.41
N GLY A 331 0.79 23.00 31.71
CA GLY A 331 0.69 23.00 30.24
C GLY A 331 1.35 21.80 29.56
N TRP A 332 0.67 21.30 28.52
CA TRP A 332 1.08 20.13 27.72
C TRP A 332 2.13 20.44 26.63
N SER A 333 2.55 21.71 26.48
CA SER A 333 3.48 22.17 25.45
C SER A 333 4.83 21.45 25.48
N HIS A 334 5.32 21.10 26.67
CA HIS A 334 6.59 20.39 26.85
C HIS A 334 6.59 18.96 26.25
N MET A 335 5.41 18.35 26.07
CA MET A 335 5.28 17.08 25.33
C MET A 335 5.29 17.27 23.80
N LEU A 336 5.00 18.49 23.32
CA LEU A 336 4.98 18.82 21.89
C LEU A 336 6.30 19.45 21.42
N GLU A 337 7.13 19.98 22.32
CA GLU A 337 8.41 20.64 21.99
C GLU A 337 9.32 19.77 21.12
N ALA A 338 9.47 18.48 21.46
CA ALA A 338 10.28 17.52 20.71
C ALA A 338 9.85 17.35 19.23
N PHE A 339 8.59 17.64 18.89
CA PHE A 339 8.10 17.58 17.51
C PHE A 339 8.35 18.86 16.71
N SER A 340 8.49 20.00 17.39
CA SER A 340 8.89 21.27 16.77
C SER A 340 10.41 21.45 16.72
N ASN A 341 11.12 20.91 17.71
CA ASN A 341 12.58 20.94 17.81
C ASN A 341 13.12 19.65 18.45
N PRO A 342 13.36 18.57 17.68
CA PRO A 342 13.92 17.32 18.21
C PRO A 342 15.30 17.49 18.87
N SER A 343 16.08 18.49 18.44
CA SER A 343 17.36 18.85 19.06
C SER A 343 17.21 19.67 20.35
N GLY A 344 16.00 20.11 20.71
CA GLY A 344 15.69 20.98 21.86
C GLY A 344 15.56 20.23 23.19
N THR A 345 14.63 20.67 24.05
CA THR A 345 14.32 19.98 25.31
C THR A 345 13.50 18.72 25.03
N ILE A 346 13.83 17.62 25.70
CA ILE A 346 13.06 16.37 25.63
C ILE A 346 12.63 16.02 27.04
N CYS A 347 11.34 15.84 27.28
CA CYS A 347 10.81 15.45 28.59
C CYS A 347 10.29 14.01 28.56
N TYR A 348 10.55 13.25 29.62
CA TYR A 348 9.96 11.94 29.88
C TYR A 348 8.91 12.05 30.98
N SER A 349 7.72 11.50 30.71
CA SER A 349 6.61 11.41 31.66
C SER A 349 5.80 10.14 31.40
N ASP A 350 5.04 9.69 32.40
CA ASP A 350 4.16 8.52 32.25
C ASP A 350 3.10 8.70 31.15
N GLY A 351 2.70 9.94 30.84
CA GLY A 351 1.80 10.22 29.72
C GLY A 351 2.39 9.80 28.37
N ILE A 352 3.71 9.95 28.19
CA ILE A 352 4.41 9.49 26.98
C ILE A 352 4.47 7.96 26.96
N ARG A 353 4.86 7.33 28.08
CA ARG A 353 4.90 5.86 28.21
C ARG A 353 3.55 5.22 27.88
N TRP A 354 2.45 5.72 28.47
CA TRP A 354 1.11 5.21 28.24
C TRP A 354 0.56 5.56 26.85
N GLY A 355 0.87 6.73 26.29
CA GLY A 355 0.50 7.07 24.91
C GLY A 355 1.17 6.14 23.89
N PHE A 356 2.45 5.85 24.07
CA PHE A 356 3.22 4.95 23.20
C PHE A 356 2.73 3.50 23.31
N LEU A 357 2.54 2.99 24.53
CA LEU A 357 1.92 1.69 24.78
C LEU A 357 0.50 1.59 24.22
N GLY A 358 -0.29 2.67 24.30
CA GLY A 358 -1.65 2.72 23.76
C GLY A 358 -1.68 2.62 22.22
N ALA A 359 -0.77 3.32 21.53
CA ALA A 359 -0.63 3.23 20.08
C ALA A 359 -0.16 1.85 19.62
N LEU A 360 0.84 1.25 20.30
CA LEU A 360 1.28 -0.12 20.04
C LEU A 360 0.18 -1.15 20.36
N GLY A 361 -0.59 -0.94 21.44
CA GLY A 361 -1.73 -1.78 21.81
C GLY A 361 -2.86 -1.71 20.78
N PHE A 362 -3.14 -0.52 20.21
CA PHE A 362 -4.09 -0.38 19.11
C PHE A 362 -3.63 -1.15 17.86
N LEU A 363 -2.35 -1.07 17.48
CA LEU A 363 -1.81 -1.91 16.41
C LEU A 363 -2.00 -3.40 16.73
N GLN A 364 -1.85 -3.82 17.99
CA GLN A 364 -2.07 -5.22 18.37
C GLN A 364 -3.53 -5.67 18.25
N VAL A 365 -4.50 -4.79 18.49
CA VAL A 365 -5.92 -5.12 18.23
C VAL A 365 -6.16 -5.37 16.74
N LEU A 366 -5.50 -4.61 15.85
CA LEU A 366 -5.57 -4.83 14.40
C LEU A 366 -4.84 -6.12 13.95
N THR A 367 -3.65 -6.42 14.49
CA THR A 367 -2.96 -7.67 14.16
C THR A 367 -3.76 -8.90 14.62
N ILE A 368 -4.45 -8.81 15.77
CA ILE A 368 -5.35 -9.87 16.25
C ILE A 368 -6.57 -10.00 15.33
N SER A 369 -7.20 -8.90 14.89
CA SER A 369 -8.36 -8.99 14.00
C SER A 369 -8.02 -9.60 12.64
N TRP A 370 -6.85 -9.28 12.08
CA TRP A 370 -6.36 -9.94 10.87
C TRP A 370 -5.93 -11.40 11.10
N PHE A 371 -5.34 -11.74 12.26
CA PHE A 371 -5.00 -13.13 12.57
C PHE A 371 -6.24 -14.03 12.65
N LEU A 372 -7.37 -13.52 13.16
CA LEU A 372 -8.65 -14.25 13.13
C LEU A 372 -9.10 -14.54 11.69
N LEU A 373 -8.85 -13.65 10.72
CA LEU A 373 -9.12 -13.91 9.30
C LEU A 373 -8.14 -14.95 8.72
N ILE A 374 -6.86 -14.91 9.08
CA ILE A 374 -5.86 -15.91 8.66
C ILE A 374 -6.24 -17.31 9.18
N VAL A 375 -6.68 -17.41 10.44
CA VAL A 375 -7.19 -18.66 11.02
C VAL A 375 -8.47 -19.13 10.32
N GLN A 376 -9.37 -18.22 9.91
CA GLN A 376 -10.53 -18.59 9.09
C GLN A 376 -10.13 -19.14 7.71
N VAL A 377 -9.12 -18.57 7.04
CA VAL A 377 -8.55 -19.13 5.79
C VAL A 377 -7.95 -20.51 6.05
N ALA A 378 -7.15 -20.69 7.12
CA ALA A 378 -6.58 -21.98 7.47
C ALA A 378 -7.68 -23.05 7.73
N ILE A 379 -8.79 -22.68 8.36
CA ILE A 379 -9.94 -23.58 8.57
C ILE A 379 -10.67 -23.89 7.25
N ARG A 380 -10.68 -22.99 6.25
CA ARG A 380 -11.13 -23.31 4.87
C ARG A 380 -10.19 -24.33 4.22
N VAL A 381 -8.87 -24.14 4.32
CA VAL A 381 -7.83 -25.06 3.79
C VAL A 381 -7.97 -26.46 4.37
N PHE A 382 -8.10 -26.60 5.69
CA PHE A 382 -8.32 -27.91 6.33
C PHE A 382 -9.65 -28.58 5.96
N LYS A 383 -10.61 -27.84 5.39
CA LYS A 383 -11.88 -28.38 4.84
C LYS A 383 -11.80 -28.68 3.34
N GLY A 384 -10.62 -28.57 2.72
CA GLY A 384 -10.42 -28.80 1.29
C GLY A 384 -10.85 -27.62 0.38
N ILE A 385 -11.17 -26.46 0.97
CA ILE A 385 -11.45 -25.22 0.24
C ILE A 385 -10.14 -24.43 0.16
N GLY A 386 -9.78 -23.89 -1.01
CA GLY A 386 -8.47 -23.29 -1.28
C GLY A 386 -8.00 -22.20 -0.30
N ALA A 387 -6.68 -21.97 -0.27
CA ALA A 387 -6.00 -20.96 0.57
C ALA A 387 -6.22 -19.52 0.05
N ASP A 388 -7.47 -19.16 -0.21
CA ASP A 388 -7.86 -17.92 -0.87
C ASP A 388 -8.24 -16.83 0.14
N ASP A 389 -7.78 -15.60 -0.13
CA ASP A 389 -7.83 -14.46 0.78
C ASP A 389 -9.25 -13.85 0.78
N ILE A 390 -9.98 -14.08 1.88
CA ILE A 390 -11.40 -13.73 2.07
C ILE A 390 -11.68 -12.23 1.86
N ARG A 391 -10.68 -11.37 2.14
CA ARG A 391 -10.78 -9.91 1.96
C ARG A 391 -10.89 -9.49 0.49
N SER A 392 -10.50 -10.40 -0.40
CA SER A 392 -10.46 -10.27 -1.86
C SER A 392 -11.55 -11.09 -2.56
N GLU A 393 -12.63 -11.51 -1.88
CA GLU A 393 -13.75 -12.21 -2.55
C GLU A 393 -14.44 -11.36 -3.66
N ASP A 394 -14.23 -10.04 -3.69
CA ASP A 394 -14.68 -9.15 -4.78
C ASP A 394 -13.75 -9.21 -6.02
N GLU A 395 -12.62 -9.93 -5.96
CA GLU A 395 -11.63 -9.94 -7.05
C GLU A 395 -12.07 -10.77 -8.27
N ASP A 396 -12.96 -11.75 -8.08
CA ASP A 396 -13.30 -12.79 -9.06
C ASP A 396 -14.73 -12.64 -9.67
N GLU A 397 -15.64 -11.89 -9.04
CA GLU A 397 -17.04 -11.74 -9.52
C GLU A 397 -17.14 -11.07 -10.90
N ASP A 398 -16.16 -10.22 -11.28
CA ASP A 398 -16.10 -9.56 -12.59
C ASP A 398 -15.79 -10.52 -13.77
N GLU A 399 -15.22 -11.70 -13.55
CA GLU A 399 -14.68 -12.54 -14.64
C GLU A 399 -15.71 -13.46 -15.32
N LEU A 400 -16.96 -13.51 -14.82
CA LEU A 400 -17.97 -14.51 -15.23
C LEU A 400 -18.60 -14.33 -16.63
N ASP A 401 -18.24 -13.29 -17.40
CA ASP A 401 -18.79 -13.05 -18.76
C ASP A 401 -17.81 -13.39 -19.91
N HIS A 402 -16.55 -13.80 -19.64
CA HIS A 402 -15.53 -13.97 -20.69
C HIS A 402 -14.86 -15.35 -20.75
N GLY A 403 -15.53 -16.27 -21.44
CA GLY A 403 -14.89 -17.28 -22.29
C GLY A 403 -14.11 -18.40 -21.59
N HIS A 404 -14.78 -19.53 -21.36
CA HIS A 404 -14.24 -20.71 -20.68
C HIS A 404 -13.18 -21.49 -21.49
N GLY A 405 -12.00 -20.89 -21.71
CA GLY A 405 -10.84 -21.53 -22.33
C GLY A 405 -10.08 -22.43 -21.34
N SER A 406 -10.23 -23.75 -21.46
CA SER A 406 -9.54 -24.70 -20.59
C SER A 406 -8.04 -24.79 -20.90
N VAL A 407 -7.20 -24.62 -19.87
CA VAL A 407 -5.75 -24.74 -19.98
C VAL A 407 -5.37 -26.23 -20.11
N ASN A 408 -4.70 -26.59 -21.21
CA ASN A 408 -4.21 -27.95 -21.45
C ASN A 408 -2.77 -28.12 -20.93
N PRO A 409 -2.48 -29.02 -19.97
CA PRO A 409 -1.14 -29.19 -19.41
C PRO A 409 -0.06 -29.74 -20.36
N GLU A 410 -0.43 -30.39 -21.48
CA GLU A 410 0.54 -31.11 -22.33
C GLU A 410 1.44 -30.21 -23.21
N ALA A 411 1.25 -28.88 -23.21
CA ALA A 411 1.99 -27.96 -24.07
C ALA A 411 3.53 -27.93 -23.84
N TRP A 412 4.01 -28.44 -22.70
CA TRP A 412 5.43 -28.34 -22.29
C TRP A 412 6.40 -29.25 -23.08
N LYS A 413 5.92 -30.25 -23.85
CA LYS A 413 6.79 -31.27 -24.47
C LYS A 413 7.37 -30.91 -25.85
N CYS A 414 6.88 -29.86 -26.51
CA CYS A 414 7.20 -29.57 -27.92
C CYS A 414 8.15 -28.37 -28.13
N SER A 415 9.31 -28.35 -27.46
CA SER A 415 10.37 -27.36 -27.73
C SER A 415 11.81 -27.90 -27.64
N ALA A 416 11.98 -29.23 -27.73
CA ALA A 416 13.24 -29.91 -27.43
C ALA A 416 13.79 -30.82 -28.56
N ASN A 417 13.31 -30.70 -29.81
CA ASN A 417 13.94 -31.44 -30.93
C ASN A 417 13.75 -30.84 -32.33
N VAL A 418 14.51 -29.80 -32.68
CA VAL A 418 14.86 -29.50 -34.09
C VAL A 418 16.34 -29.09 -34.16
N ARG A 419 17.21 -30.01 -34.61
CA ARG A 419 18.47 -29.68 -35.29
C ARG A 419 18.22 -29.77 -36.79
N GLY A 420 18.48 -28.71 -37.55
CA GLY A 420 18.27 -28.73 -39.00
C GLY A 420 18.84 -27.49 -39.71
N ASN A 421 20.04 -27.66 -40.28
CA ASN A 421 20.72 -26.90 -41.33
C ASN A 421 20.42 -25.40 -41.55
N ALA A 422 21.48 -24.60 -41.49
CA ALA A 422 21.49 -23.25 -42.06
C ALA A 422 21.80 -23.27 -43.57
N THR A 423 21.12 -22.41 -44.33
CA THR A 423 21.53 -21.96 -45.67
C THR A 423 21.24 -20.46 -45.82
N SER A 424 22.11 -19.75 -46.54
CA SER A 424 22.13 -18.29 -46.64
C SER A 424 21.35 -17.73 -47.83
N SER A 425 20.76 -16.53 -47.70
CA SER A 425 20.90 -15.39 -48.62
C SER A 425 19.91 -14.25 -48.29
N GLY A 426 20.23 -13.01 -48.69
CA GLY A 426 19.27 -11.90 -48.80
C GLY A 426 19.56 -10.69 -47.90
N VAL A 427 19.93 -9.56 -48.50
CA VAL A 427 20.10 -8.25 -47.85
C VAL A 427 18.86 -7.39 -48.07
N GLY A 428 18.41 -6.62 -47.07
CA GLY A 428 17.25 -5.73 -47.21
C GLY A 428 16.96 -4.82 -46.00
N LEU A 429 17.63 -3.66 -45.96
CA LEU A 429 17.20 -2.45 -45.25
C LEU A 429 16.99 -1.35 -46.31
N PRO A 430 16.25 -0.24 -46.07
CA PRO A 430 15.72 0.25 -44.79
C PRO A 430 14.19 0.39 -44.74
N GLY A 431 13.65 0.96 -43.66
CA GLY A 431 12.22 1.27 -43.51
C GLY A 431 11.84 2.71 -43.89
N SER A 432 10.53 2.99 -43.85
CA SER A 432 9.96 4.34 -43.87
C SER A 432 8.67 4.39 -43.04
N TRP A 433 8.29 5.59 -42.56
CA TRP A 433 7.00 5.86 -41.92
C TRP A 433 6.09 6.63 -42.90
N ASP A 434 4.85 6.19 -43.07
CA ASP A 434 3.66 7.04 -43.26
C ASP A 434 2.40 6.17 -42.99
N ARG A 435 1.29 6.59 -42.37
CA ARG A 435 0.53 7.86 -42.27
C ARG A 435 -0.68 7.92 -43.22
N LYS A 436 -1.80 7.42 -42.68
CA LYS A 436 -3.20 7.87 -42.89
C LYS A 436 -3.97 7.49 -44.17
N GLU A 437 -5.26 7.22 -43.91
CA GLU A 437 -6.47 7.58 -44.69
C GLU A 437 -6.76 6.92 -46.06
N SER A 438 -7.48 5.80 -45.99
CA SER A 438 -8.77 5.58 -46.71
C SER A 438 -9.51 4.45 -45.96
N LEU A 439 -10.75 4.57 -45.46
CA LEU A 439 -12.05 4.97 -46.05
C LEU A 439 -12.54 4.08 -47.20
N GLY A 440 -13.46 3.16 -46.87
CA GLY A 440 -14.53 2.74 -47.78
C GLY A 440 -14.82 1.25 -47.87
N ARG A 441 -16.08 0.88 -47.54
CA ARG A 441 -17.04 -0.03 -48.25
C ARG A 441 -16.47 -1.21 -49.08
N ILE A 442 -17.11 -2.39 -49.15
CA ILE A 442 -18.53 -2.75 -49.05
C ILE A 442 -18.69 -3.97 -48.12
N GLY A 443 -19.82 -4.07 -47.41
CA GLY A 443 -20.33 -5.35 -46.91
C GLY A 443 -21.52 -5.83 -47.77
N CYS A 444 -21.50 -7.08 -48.22
CA CYS A 444 -22.65 -7.69 -48.88
C CYS A 444 -23.71 -8.13 -47.85
N VAL A 445 -24.98 -7.90 -48.17
CA VAL A 445 -26.13 -8.45 -47.44
C VAL A 445 -26.87 -9.42 -48.36
N LYS A 446 -27.45 -10.44 -47.75
CA LYS A 446 -28.32 -11.48 -48.31
C LYS A 446 -29.11 -11.03 -49.56
N HIS A 447 -29.23 -11.94 -50.52
CA HIS A 447 -30.55 -12.49 -50.79
C HIS A 447 -30.49 -14.02 -50.96
#